data_AF-A0A418Y851-F1
#
_entry.id   AF-A0A418Y851-F1
#
_cell.length_a   1.000
_cell.length_b   1.000
_cell.length_c   1.000
_cell.angle_alpha   90.00
_cell.angle_beta   90.00
_cell.angle_gamma   90.00
#
_symmetry.space_group_name_H-M   'P 1'
#
loop_
_entity.id
_entity.type
_entity.pdbx_description
1 polymer ?
#
loop_
_entity_poly.entity_id
_entity_poly.type
_entity_poly.pdbx_seq_one_letter_code
_entity_poly.pdbx_strand_id
1 'polypeptide(L)'
;YFGLPGAMAALGGMLAVPLVLVILLALVHAQFAGHPGVDGALRGMAAVSAGMIGAAGLKLSGSLARHPLPLAWGVLLAAVAFLMVALVRAPLPYVLFGVGGLACVLTYRRLKA
;
A
#
# COMPACT_ATOMS: atom_id res chain seq x y z
N TYR A 1 11.80 5.96 -30.46
CA TYR A 1 12.50 7.19 -30.06
C TYR A 1 12.14 7.48 -28.60
N PHE A 2 13.15 7.73 -27.75
CA PHE A 2 13.09 7.83 -26.27
C PHE A 2 12.48 6.64 -25.51
N GLY A 3 13.03 5.43 -25.71
CA GLY A 3 12.65 4.23 -24.94
C GLY A 3 13.18 4.25 -23.51
N LEU A 4 14.47 3.94 -23.33
CA LEU A 4 15.10 3.89 -22.00
C LEU A 4 15.28 5.27 -21.32
N PRO A 5 15.82 6.31 -21.99
CA PRO A 5 15.98 7.62 -21.36
C PRO A 5 14.65 8.34 -21.09
N GLY A 6 13.62 8.09 -21.92
CA GLY A 6 12.26 8.61 -21.69
C GLY A 6 11.58 7.95 -20.49
N ALA A 7 11.71 6.64 -20.33
CA ALA A 7 11.20 5.92 -19.16
C ALA A 7 11.89 6.38 -17.87
N MET A 8 13.22 6.54 -17.88
CA MET A 8 13.96 7.04 -16.72
C MET A 8 13.58 8.49 -16.38
N ALA A 9 13.35 9.35 -17.39
CA ALA A 9 12.86 10.71 -17.17
C ALA A 9 11.42 10.76 -16.63
N ALA A 10 10.54 9.86 -17.09
CA ALA A 10 9.17 9.76 -16.58
C ALA A 10 9.13 9.23 -15.14
N LEU A 11 9.93 8.21 -14.82
CA LEU A 11 10.10 7.71 -13.45
C LEU A 11 10.72 8.79 -12.55
N GLY A 12 11.73 9.49 -13.06
CA GLY A 12 12.36 10.63 -12.40
C GLY A 12 11.34 11.73 -12.11
N GLY A 13 10.51 12.11 -13.08
CA GLY A 13 9.44 13.10 -12.90
C GLY A 13 8.35 12.65 -11.92
N MET A 14 7.88 11.40 -12.02
CA MET A 14 6.87 10.84 -11.10
C MET A 14 7.35 10.77 -9.66
N LEU A 15 8.66 10.62 -9.42
CA LEU A 15 9.25 10.62 -8.08
C LEU A 15 9.66 12.02 -7.62
N ALA A 16 10.27 12.83 -8.49
CA ALA A 16 10.80 14.14 -8.14
C ALA A 16 9.70 15.14 -7.82
N VAL A 17 8.59 15.14 -8.57
CA VAL A 17 7.47 16.05 -8.34
C VAL A 17 6.90 15.90 -6.92
N PRO A 18 6.48 14.71 -6.46
CA PRO A 18 6.00 14.55 -5.08
C PRO A 18 7.09 14.77 -4.04
N LEU A 19 8.35 14.41 -4.30
CA LEU A 19 9.45 14.65 -3.36
C LEU A 19 9.65 16.15 -3.10
N VAL A 20 9.75 16.94 -4.17
CA VAL A 20 9.91 18.40 -4.10
C VAL A 20 8.71 19.02 -3.37
N LEU A 21 7.50 18.55 -3.68
CA LEU A 21 6.29 19.01 -3.01
C LEU A 21 6.34 18.72 -1.49
N VAL A 22 6.69 17.50 -1.09
CA VAL A 22 6.79 17.11 0.33
C VAL A 22 7.89 17.89 1.05
N ILE A 23 9.04 18.13 0.41
CA ILE A 23 10.13 18.93 0.98
C ILE A 23 9.68 20.38 1.19
N LEU A 24 9.01 20.98 0.21
CA LEU A 24 8.43 22.32 0.35
C LEU A 24 7.40 22.38 1.48
N LEU A 25 6.50 21.40 1.57
CA LEU A 25 5.56 21.29 2.68
C LEU A 25 6.25 21.13 4.04
N ALA A 26 7.34 20.37 4.10
CA ALA A 26 8.12 20.16 5.32
C ALA A 26 8.82 21.46 5.77
N LEU A 27 9.35 22.25 4.83
CA LEU A 27 9.96 23.56 5.11
C LEU A 27 8.91 24.56 5.63
N VAL A 28 7.71 24.56 5.04
CA VAL A 28 6.58 25.37 5.55
C VAL A 28 6.13 24.85 6.92
N HIS A 29 6.04 23.54 7.12
CA HIS A 29 5.72 22.95 8.44
C HIS A 29 6.74 23.35 9.51
N ALA A 30 8.03 23.38 9.19
CA ALA A 30 9.07 23.78 10.14
C ALA A 30 8.90 25.24 10.63
N GLN A 31 8.36 26.12 9.79
CA GLN A 31 8.05 27.52 10.15
C GLN A 31 6.76 27.65 10.98
N PHE A 32 5.81 26.72 10.86
CA PHE A 32 4.52 26.73 11.56
C PHE A 32 4.40 25.70 12.70
N ALA A 33 5.51 25.10 13.13
CA ALA A 33 5.57 24.01 14.11
C ALA A 33 5.01 24.34 15.51
N GLY A 34 4.70 25.62 15.80
CA GLY A 34 4.13 26.05 17.07
C GLY A 34 2.60 26.12 17.13
N HIS A 35 1.86 25.80 16.07
CA HIS A 35 0.41 25.99 16.02
C HIS A 35 -0.38 24.66 16.17
N PRO A 36 -1.22 24.49 17.21
CA PRO A 36 -1.92 23.23 17.51
C PRO A 36 -2.94 22.77 16.43
N GLY A 37 -3.19 23.58 15.40
CA GLY A 37 -4.01 23.19 14.24
C GLY A 37 -3.33 22.16 13.31
N VAL A 38 -2.01 22.07 13.32
CA VAL A 38 -1.24 21.17 12.42
C VAL A 38 -1.43 19.71 12.81
N ASP A 39 -1.48 19.40 14.11
CA ASP A 39 -1.75 18.04 14.62
C ASP A 39 -3.17 17.56 14.28
N GLY A 40 -4.14 18.49 14.29
CA GLY A 40 -5.50 18.21 13.85
C GLY A 40 -5.57 17.86 12.35
N ALA A 41 -4.84 18.59 11.52
CA ALA A 41 -4.75 18.32 10.08
C ALA A 41 -4.03 16.99 9.78
N LEU A 42 -2.95 16.68 10.51
CA LEU A 42 -2.23 15.41 10.41
C LEU A 42 -3.11 14.21 10.81
N ARG A 43 -3.91 14.34 11.87
CA ARG A 43 -4.93 13.35 12.24
C ARG A 43 -6.02 13.20 11.18
N GLY A 44 -6.46 14.30 10.58
CA GLY A 44 -7.39 14.29 9.44
C GLY A 44 -6.83 13.53 8.24
N MET A 45 -5.56 13.77 7.89
CA MET A 45 -4.86 13.01 6.84
C MET A 45 -4.80 11.51 7.16
N ALA A 46 -4.43 11.14 8.39
CA ALA A 46 -4.36 9.73 8.80
C ALA A 46 -5.73 9.04 8.71
N ALA A 47 -6.80 9.72 9.10
CA ALA A 47 -8.17 9.19 9.01
C ALA A 47 -8.59 8.96 7.54
N VAL A 48 -8.29 9.91 6.64
CA VAL A 48 -8.60 9.79 5.21
C VAL A 48 -7.80 8.65 4.57
N SER A 49 -6.51 8.55 4.86
CA SER A 49 -5.66 7.47 4.35
C SER A 49 -6.16 6.10 4.82
N ALA A 50 -6.51 5.97 6.11
CA ALA A 50 -7.10 4.74 6.64
C ALA A 50 -8.41 4.37 5.93
N GLY A 51 -9.28 5.36 5.69
CA GLY A 51 -10.53 5.18 4.95
C GLY A 51 -10.31 4.71 3.51
N MET A 52 -9.36 5.31 2.77
CA MET A 52 -9.04 4.91 1.40
C MET A 52 -8.49 3.48 1.32
N ILE A 53 -7.60 3.12 2.24
CA ILE A 53 -7.04 1.76 2.30
C ILE A 53 -8.15 0.75 2.66
N GLY A 54 -8.99 1.08 3.63
CA GLY A 54 -10.15 0.26 4.01
C GLY A 54 -11.13 0.05 2.85
N ALA A 55 -11.45 1.13 2.12
CA ALA A 55 -12.33 1.08 0.95
C ALA A 55 -11.73 0.25 -0.20
N ALA A 56 -10.42 0.37 -0.43
CA ALA A 56 -9.71 -0.47 -1.40
C ALA A 56 -9.77 -1.96 -1.01
N GLY A 57 -9.60 -2.27 0.29
CA GLY A 57 -9.76 -3.61 0.83
C GLY A 57 -11.17 -4.17 0.60
N LEU A 58 -12.21 -3.40 0.90
CA LEU A 58 -13.62 -3.76 0.67
C LEU A 58 -13.93 -3.99 -0.82
N LYS A 59 -13.37 -3.15 -1.69
CA LYS A 59 -13.53 -3.28 -3.14
C LYS A 59 -12.89 -4.56 -3.67
N LEU A 60 -11.69 -4.89 -3.17
CA LEU A 60 -10.97 -6.11 -3.52
C LEU A 60 -11.65 -7.36 -2.96
N SER A 61 -12.19 -7.32 -1.74
CA SER A 61 -12.93 -8.46 -1.16
C SER A 61 -14.19 -8.79 -1.98
N GLY A 62 -14.89 -7.78 -2.51
CA GLY A 62 -16.02 -8.00 -3.41
C GLY A 62 -15.63 -8.66 -4.74
N SER A 63 -14.43 -8.36 -5.26
CA SER A 63 -13.89 -9.03 -6.45
C SER A 63 -13.42 -10.46 -6.14
N LEU A 64 -12.83 -10.70 -4.97
CA LEU A 64 -12.39 -12.01 -4.52
C LEU A 64 -13.56 -12.97 -4.24
N ALA A 65 -14.70 -12.46 -3.77
CA ALA A 65 -15.92 -13.26 -3.56
C ALA A 65 -16.48 -13.87 -4.85
N ARG A 66 -16.15 -13.31 -6.02
CA ARG A 66 -16.49 -13.87 -7.34
C ARG A 66 -15.45 -14.89 -7.85
N HIS A 67 -14.35 -15.09 -7.13
CA HIS A 67 -13.29 -16.02 -7.51
C HIS A 67 -13.62 -17.43 -7.01
N PRO A 68 -13.42 -18.49 -7.81
CA PRO A 68 -13.73 -19.88 -7.43
C PRO A 68 -12.83 -20.46 -6.33
N LEU A 69 -12.00 -19.64 -5.69
CA LEU A 69 -11.10 -20.05 -4.61
C LEU A 69 -11.85 -19.99 -3.26
N PRO A 70 -11.80 -21.04 -2.41
CA PRO A 70 -12.54 -21.06 -1.15
C PRO A 70 -12.13 -19.90 -0.24
N LEU A 71 -13.13 -19.14 0.20
CA LEU A 71 -13.01 -17.95 1.05
C LEU A 71 -12.11 -18.17 2.28
N ALA A 72 -12.11 -19.40 2.82
CA ALA A 72 -11.29 -19.82 3.96
C ALA A 72 -9.78 -19.63 3.75
N TRP A 73 -9.24 -19.94 2.55
CA TRP A 73 -7.82 -19.75 2.27
C TRP A 73 -7.46 -18.27 2.10
N GLY A 74 -8.36 -17.48 1.51
CA GLY A 74 -8.21 -16.03 1.39
C GLY A 74 -8.18 -15.35 2.77
N VAL A 75 -9.07 -15.75 3.67
CA VAL A 75 -9.10 -15.25 5.06
C VAL A 75 -7.85 -15.69 5.84
N LEU A 76 -7.39 -16.93 5.67
CA LEU A 76 -6.18 -17.42 6.31
C LEU A 76 -4.94 -16.61 5.86
N LEU A 77 -4.80 -16.38 4.54
CA LEU A 77 -3.70 -15.58 3.97
C LEU A 77 -3.77 -14.12 4.42
N ALA A 78 -4.97 -13.53 4.46
CA ALA A 78 -5.18 -12.18 4.97
C ALA A 78 -4.83 -12.07 6.46
N ALA A 79 -5.23 -13.06 7.27
CA ALA A 79 -4.90 -13.11 8.70
C ALA A 79 -3.39 -13.25 8.93
N VAL A 80 -2.71 -14.12 8.16
CA VAL A 80 -1.24 -14.29 8.24
C VAL A 80 -0.51 -13.01 7.81
N ALA A 81 -0.93 -12.39 6.71
CA ALA A 81 -0.37 -11.12 6.25
C ALA A 81 -0.58 -10.01 7.28
N PHE A 82 -1.78 -9.92 7.87
CA PHE A 82 -2.08 -8.96 8.94
C PHE A 82 -1.22 -9.20 10.18
N LEU A 83 -1.06 -10.46 10.61
CA LEU A 83 -0.25 -10.80 11.78
C LEU A 83 1.24 -10.44 11.56
N MET A 84 1.76 -10.72 10.37
CA MET A 84 3.14 -10.36 10.00
C MET A 84 3.38 -8.85 9.94
N VAL A 85 2.43 -8.07 9.43
CA VAL A 85 2.59 -6.62 9.31
C VAL A 85 2.29 -5.90 10.63
N ALA A 86 1.18 -6.25 11.29
CA ALA A 86 0.71 -5.56 12.49
C ALA A 86 1.48 -5.97 13.75
N LEU A 87 1.85 -7.26 13.88
CA LEU A 87 2.49 -7.78 15.09
C LEU A 87 4.01 -7.84 14.98
N VAL A 88 4.55 -8.29 13.84
CA VAL A 88 6.00 -8.45 13.66
C VAL A 88 6.67 -7.16 13.14
N ARG A 89 5.90 -6.17 12.65
CA ARG A 89 6.43 -4.97 11.96
C ARG A 89 7.50 -5.33 10.92
N ALA A 90 7.35 -6.49 10.28
CA ALA A 90 8.28 -6.92 9.26
C ALA A 90 8.19 -5.97 8.06
N PRO A 91 9.32 -5.57 7.44
CA PRO A 91 9.31 -4.69 6.28
C PRO A 91 8.45 -5.30 5.17
N LEU A 92 7.42 -4.56 4.72
CA LEU A 92 6.47 -4.95 3.67
C LEU A 92 7.06 -5.75 2.48
N PRO A 93 8.26 -5.43 1.95
CA PRO A 93 8.84 -6.24 0.87
C PRO A 93 8.98 -7.73 1.23
N TYR A 94 9.34 -8.08 2.47
CA TYR A 94 9.48 -9.49 2.88
C TYR A 94 8.14 -10.21 2.98
N VAL A 95 7.10 -9.53 3.49
CA VAL A 95 5.76 -10.10 3.58
C VAL A 95 5.17 -10.29 2.18
N LEU A 96 5.39 -9.33 1.28
CA LEU A 96 4.91 -9.39 -0.10
C LEU A 96 5.60 -10.51 -0.90
N PHE A 97 6.92 -10.65 -0.78
CA PHE A 97 7.65 -11.74 -1.46
C PHE A 97 7.31 -13.11 -0.89
N GLY A 98 7.22 -13.24 0.44
CA GLY A 98 6.93 -14.52 1.09
C GLY A 98 5.46 -14.93 0.92
N VAL A 99 4.56 -14.17 1.55
CA VAL A 99 3.12 -14.51 1.60
C VAL A 99 2.45 -14.28 0.26
N GLY A 100 2.80 -13.21 -0.46
CA GLY A 100 2.28 -12.96 -1.80
C GLY A 100 2.73 -14.00 -2.82
N GLY A 101 4.00 -14.40 -2.78
CA GLY A 101 4.52 -15.50 -3.62
C GLY A 101 3.84 -16.83 -3.32
N LEU A 102 3.72 -17.20 -2.04
CA LEU A 102 3.02 -18.43 -1.63
C LEU A 102 1.53 -18.42 -2.01
N ALA A 103 0.85 -17.28 -1.85
CA ALA A 103 -0.54 -17.13 -2.27
C ALA A 103 -0.71 -17.32 -3.78
N CYS A 104 0.20 -16.76 -4.57
CA CYS A 104 0.19 -16.89 -6.03
C CYS A 104 0.40 -18.35 -6.46
N VAL A 105 1.37 -19.04 -5.85
CA VAL A 105 1.65 -20.46 -6.13
C VAL A 105 0.48 -21.36 -5.71
N LEU A 106 -0.12 -21.13 -4.53
CA LEU A 106 -1.27 -21.89 -4.06
C LEU A 106 -2.50 -21.70 -4.94
N THR A 107 -2.75 -20.46 -5.40
CA THR A 107 -3.83 -20.14 -6.33
C THR A 107 -3.61 -20.79 -7.69
N TYR A 108 -2.37 -20.73 -8.20
CA TYR A 108 -2.00 -21.36 -9.47
C TYR A 108 -2.12 -22.90 -9.42
N ARG A 109 -1.72 -23.52 -8.31
CA ARG A 109 -1.87 -24.97 -8.10
C ARG A 109 -3.33 -25.40 -7.97
N ARG A 110 -4.20 -24.55 -7.43
CA ARG A 110 -5.64 -24.82 -7.31
C ARG A 110 -6.42 -24.58 -8.60
N LEU A 111 -5.97 -23.67 -9.46
CA LEU A 111 -6.59 -23.42 -10.77
C LEU A 111 -6.22 -24.49 -11.81
N LYS A 112 -5.08 -25.17 -11.63
CA LYS A 112 -4.59 -26.24 -12.51
C LYS A 112 -5.12 -27.64 -12.13
N ALA A 113 -5.81 -27.77 -10.99
CA ALA A 113 -6.42 -29.01 -10.52
C ALA A 113 -7.93 -28.99 -10.82
#